data_AF-A0A1I1XKN1-F1
#
_entry.id   AF-A0A1I1XKN1-F1
#
_cell.length_a   1.000
_cell.length_b   1.000
_cell.length_c   1.000
_cell.angle_alpha   90.00
_cell.angle_beta   90.00
_cell.angle_gamma   90.00
#
_symmetry.space_group_name_H-M   'P 1'
#
loop_
_entity.id
_entity.type
_entity.pdbx_description
1 polymer ?
#
loop_
_entity_poly.entity_id
_entity_poly.type
_entity_poly.pdbx_seq_one_letter_code
_entity_poly.pdbx_strand_id
1 'polypeptide(L)'
;MDETTPNYLLVVDRVDNPDTLELHVEVEDRFYNDKIGELQSVGKKIKNQIESAIGLSINIKLVEPKSIARSEGKAKRVVDKRKMK
;
A
#
# COMPACT_ATOMS: atom_id res chain seq x y z
N MET A 1 7.07 -10.54 8.45
CA MET A 1 5.92 -10.67 7.53
C MET A 1 6.53 -11.16 6.26
N ASP A 2 6.28 -12.42 5.98
CA ASP A 2 6.86 -13.16 4.87
C ASP A 2 5.93 -13.11 3.65
N GLU A 3 4.74 -12.52 3.82
CA GLU A 3 3.64 -12.45 2.86
C GLU A 3 3.77 -11.27 1.88
N THR A 4 4.56 -10.25 2.24
CA THR A 4 4.72 -9.00 1.47
C THR A 4 6.19 -8.62 1.34
N THR A 5 6.54 -8.03 0.21
CA THR A 5 7.89 -7.51 0.00
C THR A 5 8.05 -6.14 0.71
N PRO A 6 9.30 -5.63 0.89
CA PRO A 6 9.51 -4.26 1.39
C PRO A 6 9.19 -3.18 0.34
N ASN A 7 8.69 -3.54 -0.85
CA ASN A 7 8.31 -2.57 -1.87
C ASN A 7 6.90 -2.04 -1.59
N TYR A 8 6.84 -0.74 -1.39
CA TYR A 8 5.60 -0.02 -1.21
C TYR A 8 5.60 1.30 -1.98
N LEU A 9 4.38 1.81 -2.20
CA LEU A 9 4.10 3.13 -2.72
C LEU A 9 2.96 3.76 -1.93
N LEU A 10 3.20 4.94 -1.38
CA LEU A 10 2.18 5.75 -0.74
C LEU A 10 1.56 6.67 -1.78
N VAL A 11 0.24 6.63 -1.91
CA VAL A 11 -0.53 7.52 -2.75
C VAL A 11 -1.35 8.42 -1.85
N VAL A 12 -1.09 9.71 -1.93
CA VAL A 12 -1.85 10.74 -1.23
C VAL A 12 -2.78 11.39 -2.25
N ASP A 13 -4.06 11.45 -1.97
CA ASP A 13 -5.05 12.07 -2.85
C ASP A 13 -6.04 12.92 -2.04
N ARG A 14 -6.93 13.62 -2.74
CA ARG A 14 -8.04 14.36 -2.14
C ARG A 14 -9.30 14.08 -2.95
N VAL A 15 -10.22 13.35 -2.35
CA VAL A 15 -11.49 12.93 -2.98
C VAL A 15 -12.62 13.57 -2.20
N ASP A 16 -13.45 14.38 -2.85
CA ASP A 16 -14.62 15.05 -2.26
C ASP A 16 -14.34 15.95 -1.03
N ASN A 17 -13.14 16.55 -0.98
CA ASN A 17 -12.55 17.41 0.06
C ASN A 17 -11.63 16.75 1.11
N PRO A 18 -11.91 15.58 1.72
CA PRO A 18 -10.95 14.98 2.63
C PRO A 18 -9.71 14.45 1.90
N ASP A 19 -8.57 14.54 2.58
CA ASP A 19 -7.36 13.86 2.15
C ASP A 19 -7.55 12.34 2.34
N THR A 20 -7.14 11.57 1.33
CA THR A 20 -7.17 10.12 1.35
C THR A 20 -5.76 9.57 1.22
N LEU A 21 -5.48 8.52 1.98
CA LEU A 21 -4.19 7.86 2.01
C LEU A 21 -4.34 6.41 1.57
N GLU A 22 -3.63 6.03 0.52
CA GLU A 22 -3.59 4.67 0.02
C GLU A 22 -2.15 4.14 0.02
N LEU A 23 -1.92 2.99 0.67
CA LEU A 23 -0.64 2.31 0.67
C LEU A 23 -0.71 1.09 -0.25
N HIS A 24 0.08 1.10 -1.32
CA HIS A 24 0.27 -0.04 -2.20
C HIS A 24 1.42 -0.85 -1.67
N VAL A 25 1.19 -2.14 -1.44
CA VAL A 25 2.21 -3.08 -0.96
C VAL A 25 2.28 -4.26 -1.91
N GLU A 26 3.47 -4.57 -2.40
CA GLU A 26 3.68 -5.75 -3.24
C GLU A 26 3.58 -7.03 -2.41
N VAL A 27 2.79 -7.97 -2.91
CA VAL A 27 2.73 -9.34 -2.39
C VAL A 27 3.94 -10.12 -2.88
N GLU A 28 4.41 -11.08 -2.09
CA GLU A 28 5.44 -12.03 -2.50
C GLU A 28 4.91 -13.01 -3.56
N ASP A 29 5.73 -13.38 -4.56
CA ASP A 29 5.33 -14.24 -5.69
C ASP A 29 4.64 -15.55 -5.23
N ARG A 30 5.15 -16.15 -4.15
CA ARG A 30 4.63 -17.41 -3.58
C ARG A 30 3.22 -17.29 -2.98
N PHE A 31 2.84 -16.09 -2.53
CA PHE A 31 1.57 -15.82 -1.87
C PHE A 31 0.53 -15.19 -2.82
N TYR A 32 0.94 -14.77 -4.02
CA TYR A 32 -0.01 -14.23 -5.01
C TYR A 32 -1.03 -15.26 -5.50
N ASN A 33 -0.62 -16.53 -5.59
CA ASN A 33 -1.50 -17.63 -6.00
C ASN A 33 -2.42 -18.16 -4.88
N ASP A 34 -2.32 -17.61 -3.66
CA ASP A 34 -3.16 -18.02 -2.54
C ASP A 34 -4.60 -17.51 -2.67
N LYS A 35 -5.50 -18.14 -1.91
CA LYS A 35 -6.93 -17.81 -1.92
C LYS A 35 -7.13 -16.36 -1.47
N ILE A 36 -8.02 -15.64 -2.17
CA ILE A 36 -8.40 -14.24 -1.92
C ILE A 36 -8.62 -13.92 -0.42
N GLY A 37 -9.15 -14.87 0.36
CA GLY A 37 -9.38 -14.69 1.80
C GLY A 37 -8.10 -14.46 2.61
N GLU A 38 -7.00 -15.11 2.25
CA GLU A 38 -5.71 -14.94 2.95
C GLU A 38 -5.12 -13.56 2.67
N LEU A 39 -5.14 -13.13 1.41
CA LEU A 39 -4.72 -11.77 1.01
C LEU A 39 -5.53 -10.68 1.73
N GLN A 40 -6.85 -10.87 1.85
CA GLN A 40 -7.69 -9.95 2.62
C GLN A 40 -7.30 -9.89 4.10
N SER A 41 -6.94 -11.03 4.71
CA SER A 41 -6.49 -11.05 6.11
C SER A 41 -5.18 -10.30 6.31
N VAL A 42 -4.24 -10.45 5.37
CA VAL A 42 -2.96 -9.73 5.37
C VAL A 42 -3.20 -8.22 5.23
N GLY A 43 -4.03 -7.79 4.28
CA GLY A 43 -4.37 -6.39 4.10
C GLY A 43 -4.99 -5.76 5.36
N LYS A 44 -5.92 -6.47 6.03
CA LYS A 44 -6.51 -6.03 7.30
C LYS A 44 -5.48 -5.93 8.43
N LYS A 45 -4.57 -6.89 8.53
CA LYS A 45 -3.50 -6.89 9.54
C LYS A 45 -2.58 -5.69 9.37
N ILE A 46 -2.13 -5.43 8.13
CA ILE A 46 -1.29 -4.27 7.80
C ILE A 46 -2.03 -2.98 8.15
N LYS A 47 -3.30 -2.86 7.74
CA LYS A 47 -4.14 -1.70 8.02
C LYS A 47 -4.19 -1.41 9.52
N ASN A 48 -4.60 -2.39 10.32
CA ASN A 48 -4.75 -2.22 11.76
C ASN A 48 -3.44 -1.84 12.45
N GLN A 49 -2.32 -2.43 12.03
CA GLN A 49 -1.00 -2.10 12.60
C GLN A 49 -0.59 -0.66 12.28
N ILE A 50 -0.77 -0.21 11.04
CA ILE A 50 -0.45 1.15 10.65
C ILE A 50 -1.37 2.12 11.39
N GLU A 51 -2.68 1.94 11.31
CA GLU A 51 -3.66 2.81 11.98
C GLU A 51 -3.38 2.92 13.49
N SER A 52 -3.05 1.82 14.15
CA SER A 52 -2.68 1.81 15.58
C SER A 52 -1.36 2.51 15.88
N ALA A 53 -0.41 2.54 14.93
CA ALA A 53 0.91 3.15 15.13
C ALA A 53 0.92 4.66 14.83
N ILE A 54 0.20 5.10 13.80
CA ILE A 54 0.23 6.50 13.34
C ILE A 54 -1.06 7.29 13.64
N GLY A 55 -2.15 6.61 14.00
CA GLY A 55 -3.44 7.26 14.30
C GLY A 55 -4.17 7.84 13.08
N LEU A 56 -3.79 7.44 11.86
CA LEU A 56 -4.39 7.90 10.61
C LEU A 56 -5.05 6.74 9.88
N SER A 57 -6.27 6.97 9.38
CA SER A 57 -6.98 6.02 8.52
C SER A 57 -6.25 5.86 7.19
N ILE A 58 -6.01 4.60 6.79
CA ILE A 58 -5.30 4.28 5.56
C ILE A 58 -5.99 3.14 4.80
N ASN A 59 -6.03 3.28 3.49
CA ASN A 59 -6.48 2.21 2.60
C ASN A 59 -5.28 1.37 2.16
N ILE A 60 -5.36 0.06 2.34
CA ILE A 60 -4.30 -0.87 1.93
C ILE A 60 -4.69 -1.53 0.62
N LYS A 61 -3.82 -1.42 -0.38
CA LYS A 61 -3.95 -2.08 -1.67
C LYS A 61 -2.81 -3.06 -1.86
N LEU A 62 -3.14 -4.35 -1.88
CA LEU A 62 -2.18 -5.37 -2.27
C LEU A 62 -2.05 -5.36 -3.80
N VAL A 63 -0.82 -5.20 -4.28
CA VAL A 63 -0.52 -5.16 -5.71
C VAL A 63 0.34 -6.36 -6.11
N GLU A 64 0.34 -6.64 -7.41
CA GLU A 64 1.06 -7.77 -7.96
C GLU A 64 2.57 -7.65 -7.66
N PRO A 65 3.25 -8.79 -7.48
CA PRO A 65 4.69 -8.79 -7.32
C PRO A 65 5.38 -8.06 -8.48
N LYS A 66 6.41 -7.25 -8.18
CA LYS A 66 7.22 -6.51 -9.18
C LYS A 66 6.44 -5.47 -10.00
N SER A 67 5.23 -5.08 -9.58
CA SER A 67 4.42 -4.06 -10.26
C SER A 67 4.80 -2.62 -9.90
N ILE A 68 5.47 -2.41 -8.76
CA ILE A 68 5.98 -1.10 -8.34
C ILE A 68 7.30 -0.86 -9.06
N ALA A 69 7.34 0.21 -9.84
CA ALA A 69 8.53 0.60 -10.60
C ALA A 69 9.75 0.75 -9.68
N ARG A 70 10.82 0.02 -10.02
CA ARG A 70 12.09 0.11 -9.30
C ARG A 70 12.80 1.40 -9.72
N SER A 71 13.30 2.14 -8.75
CA SER A 71 14.13 3.31 -9.05
C SER A 71 15.56 2.87 -9.32
N GLU A 72 16.15 3.35 -10.41
CA GLU A 72 17.59 3.21 -10.69
C GLU A 72 18.44 4.14 -9.79
N GLY A 73 17.80 4.93 -8.92
CA GLY A 73 18.44 5.79 -7.93
C GLY A 73 17.58 5.94 -6.66
N LYS A 74 17.26 7.18 -6.25
CA LYS A 74 16.40 7.40 -5.06
C LYS A 74 14.99 6.84 -5.30
N ALA A 75 14.53 5.94 -4.44
CA ALA A 75 13.20 5.37 -4.55
C ALA A 75 12.11 6.44 -4.34
N LYS A 76 11.22 6.62 -5.33
CA LYS A 76 10.02 7.44 -5.15
C LYS A 76 8.96 6.61 -4.43
N ARG A 77 8.85 6.81 -3.11
CA ARG A 77 7.91 6.08 -2.25
C ARG A 77 6.57 6.80 -2.04
N VAL A 78 6.46 8.06 -2.48
CA VAL A 78 5.25 8.87 -2.30
C VAL A 78 4.83 9.47 -3.64
N VAL A 79 3.56 9.33 -3.98
CA VAL A 79 2.89 9.98 -5.10
C VAL A 79 1.80 10.86 -4.53
N ASP A 80 2.00 12.17 -4.64
CA ASP A 80 0.97 13.15 -4.28
C ASP A 80 0.12 13.46 -5.52
N LYS A 81 -1.16 13.15 -5.44
CA LYS A 81 -2.18 13.41 -6.46
C LYS A 81 -3.15 14.52 -6.05
N ARG A 82 -2.98 15.12 -4.86
CA ARG A 82 -3.87 16.16 -4.37
C ARG A 82 -3.88 17.33 -5.35
N LYS A 83 -5.09 17.70 -5.81
CA LYS A 83 -5.27 18.91 -6.60
C LYS A 83 -5.40 20.10 -5.66
N MET A 84 -4.28 20.78 -5.40
CA MET A 84 -4.29 22.08 -4.73
C MET A 84 -4.54 23.15 -5.80
N LYS A 85 -5.73 23.75 -5.78
CA LYS A 85 -5.98 25.03 -6.45
C LYS A 85 -5.53 26.16 -5.55
#